data_AF-A0A969V0R8-F1
#
_entry.id   AF-A0A969V0R8-F1
#
_cell.length_a   1.000
_cell.length_b   1.000
_cell.length_c   1.000
_cell.angle_alpha   90.00
_cell.angle_beta   90.00
_cell.angle_gamma   90.00
#
_symmetry.space_group_name_H-M   'P 1'
#
loop_
_entity.id
_entity.type
_entity.pdbx_description
1 polymer ?
#
loop_
_entity_poly.entity_id
_entity_poly.type
_entity_poly.pdbx_seq_one_letter_code
_entity_poly.pdbx_strand_id
1 'polypeptide(L)'
;MHPQPSWAGRHVLNQTSQTIEKSFGKYWTKLTLPPDALNKARIVRYTYSPNALRRVFPEFPRATLTIDYRNDRVVEIQFFPDPLNQQAHILNKPNALSVSALVQEKQVESRFFQYVFGYRPPIYKPLSYTGGNFGEIFSNCLGDGVVSSYKIYAIAPKPTPIDFSLRYESVCSRPYDQIKFTQDLLGG
;
A
#
# COMPACT_ATOMS: atom_id res chain seq x y z
N MET A 1 32.47 -0.67 0.66
CA MET A 1 31.40 -0.04 -0.14
C MET A 1 30.07 -0.31 0.54
N HIS A 2 29.50 0.69 1.22
CA HIS A 2 28.14 0.60 1.71
C HIS A 2 27.19 0.63 0.50
N PRO A 3 26.25 -0.32 0.34
CA PRO A 3 25.28 -0.24 -0.73
C PRO A 3 24.53 1.08 -0.58
N GLN A 4 24.56 1.94 -1.61
CA GLN A 4 23.76 3.16 -1.58
C GLN A 4 22.28 2.75 -1.45
N PRO A 5 21.49 3.39 -0.56
CA PRO A 5 20.06 3.10 -0.35
C PRO A 5 19.15 3.38 -1.57
N SER A 6 19.69 3.49 -2.78
CA SER A 6 19.10 4.30 -3.84
C SER A 6 18.62 3.51 -5.05
N TRP A 7 18.75 2.19 -5.18
CA TRP A 7 18.40 1.49 -6.43
C TRP A 7 17.09 0.72 -6.40
N ALA A 8 16.64 0.34 -5.20
CA ALA A 8 15.68 -0.72 -5.06
C ALA A 8 14.24 -0.16 -5.03
N GLY A 9 13.98 0.90 -4.26
CA GLY A 9 12.69 1.59 -4.26
C GLY A 9 12.42 2.37 -5.55
N ARG A 10 13.41 2.51 -6.44
CA ARG A 10 13.32 3.35 -7.64
C ARG A 10 12.26 2.91 -8.62
N HIS A 11 12.04 1.61 -8.76
CA HIS A 11 11.09 1.10 -9.75
C HIS A 11 9.66 1.55 -9.48
N VAL A 12 9.33 1.85 -8.23
CA VAL A 12 7.97 2.13 -7.77
C VAL A 12 7.88 3.52 -7.17
N LEU A 13 8.76 3.83 -6.20
CA LEU A 13 8.80 5.05 -5.38
C LEU A 13 9.82 6.07 -5.89
N ASN A 14 10.16 6.03 -7.17
CA ASN A 14 10.87 7.13 -7.83
C ASN A 14 10.27 7.40 -9.22
N GLN A 15 9.04 6.94 -9.45
CA GLN A 15 8.32 7.23 -10.67
C GLN A 15 7.80 8.67 -10.64
N THR A 16 7.64 9.25 -11.83
CA THR A 16 7.05 10.58 -11.98
C THR A 16 5.55 10.46 -12.23
N SER A 17 4.83 11.58 -12.12
CA SER A 17 3.39 11.54 -12.37
C SER A 17 3.06 11.12 -13.79
N GLN A 18 3.90 11.43 -14.77
CA GLN A 18 3.69 11.03 -16.16
C GLN A 18 3.77 9.50 -16.33
N THR A 19 4.61 8.80 -15.56
CA THR A 19 4.62 7.33 -15.58
C THR A 19 3.29 6.79 -15.09
N ILE A 20 2.80 7.29 -13.95
CA ILE A 20 1.53 6.83 -13.36
C ILE A 20 0.34 7.12 -14.28
N GLU A 21 0.34 8.29 -14.94
CA GLU A 21 -0.72 8.68 -15.87
C GLU A 21 -0.81 7.77 -17.09
N LYS A 22 0.26 7.08 -17.49
CA LYS A 22 0.19 6.08 -18.57
C LYS A 22 -0.64 4.86 -18.18
N SER A 23 -0.63 4.48 -16.90
CA SER A 23 -1.38 3.32 -16.40
C SER A 23 -2.82 3.67 -16.05
N PHE A 24 -3.05 4.83 -15.43
CA PHE A 24 -4.36 5.18 -14.87
C PHE A 24 -5.07 6.35 -15.57
N GLY A 25 -4.41 7.00 -16.52
CA GLY A 25 -4.86 8.27 -17.06
C GLY A 25 -4.58 9.43 -16.11
N LYS A 26 -5.06 10.62 -16.49
CA LYS A 26 -4.88 11.84 -15.69
C LYS A 26 -5.53 11.70 -14.32
N TYR A 27 -4.88 12.27 -13.30
CA TYR A 27 -5.45 12.37 -11.96
C TYR A 27 -6.76 13.16 -11.97
N TRP A 28 -7.68 12.81 -11.07
CA TRP A 28 -8.94 13.52 -10.86
C TRP A 28 -8.75 14.75 -9.98
N THR A 29 -7.99 14.62 -8.89
CA THR A 29 -7.72 15.74 -7.99
C THR A 29 -6.23 15.86 -7.66
N LYS A 30 -5.81 17.10 -7.37
CA LYS A 30 -4.46 17.46 -6.96
C LYS A 30 -4.54 18.32 -5.72
N LEU A 31 -3.98 17.83 -4.63
CA LEU A 31 -3.91 18.52 -3.35
C LEU A 31 -2.46 18.79 -2.98
N THR A 32 -2.16 20.02 -2.62
CA THR A 32 -0.86 20.32 -1.96
C THR A 32 -1.04 20.13 -0.48
N LEU A 33 -0.21 19.28 0.12
CA LEU A 33 -0.17 19.10 1.56
C LEU A 33 0.78 20.12 2.19
N PRO A 34 0.49 20.61 3.40
CA PRO A 34 1.43 21.42 4.15
C PRO A 34 2.74 20.63 4.36
N PRO A 35 3.89 21.31 4.44
CA PRO A 35 5.15 20.65 4.81
C PRO A 35 4.99 19.96 6.17
N ASP A 36 5.41 18.71 6.24
CA ASP A 36 5.54 17.97 7.50
C ASP A 36 6.67 18.61 8.33
N ALA A 37 6.50 18.68 9.66
CA ALA A 37 7.49 19.20 10.61
C ALA A 37 8.88 18.52 10.48
N LEU A 38 8.92 17.26 10.01
CA LEU A 38 10.14 16.48 9.78
C LEU A 38 10.70 16.64 8.36
N ASN A 39 9.90 17.09 7.38
CA ASN A 39 10.28 17.21 5.99
C ASN A 39 9.81 18.54 5.40
N LYS A 40 10.74 19.50 5.29
CA LYS A 40 10.52 20.83 4.67
C LYS A 40 10.14 20.79 3.19
N ALA A 41 10.16 19.63 2.55
CA ALA A 41 9.80 19.48 1.15
C ALA A 41 8.27 19.36 1.00
N ARG A 42 7.71 20.15 0.08
CA ARG A 42 6.28 20.14 -0.25
C ARG A 42 5.87 18.77 -0.80
N ILE A 43 4.82 18.19 -0.23
CA ILE A 43 4.18 16.98 -0.75
C ILE A 43 2.96 17.38 -1.58
N VAL A 44 2.79 16.72 -2.71
CA VAL A 44 1.62 16.89 -3.58
C VAL A 44 0.94 15.55 -3.75
N ARG A 45 -0.33 15.46 -3.34
CA ARG A 45 -1.17 14.28 -3.45
C ARG A 45 -2.01 14.32 -4.71
N TYR A 46 -1.91 13.30 -5.54
CA TYR A 46 -2.79 13.09 -6.70
C TYR A 46 -3.74 11.93 -6.41
N THR A 47 -5.02 12.11 -6.73
CA THR A 47 -6.03 11.06 -6.64
C THR A 47 -6.42 10.62 -8.04
N TYR A 48 -6.33 9.32 -8.33
CA TYR A 48 -6.60 8.75 -9.64
C TYR A 48 -7.99 8.13 -9.73
N SER A 49 -8.50 8.05 -10.98
CA SER A 49 -9.88 7.65 -11.27
C SER A 49 -10.16 6.16 -11.02
N PRO A 50 -11.33 5.80 -10.46
CA PRO A 50 -11.73 4.42 -10.22
C PRO A 50 -11.88 3.59 -11.50
N ASN A 51 -12.10 4.20 -12.67
CA ASN A 51 -12.38 3.43 -13.89
C ASN A 51 -11.18 2.59 -14.38
N ALA A 52 -9.96 3.11 -14.29
CA ALA A 52 -8.77 2.33 -14.62
C ALA A 52 -8.47 1.30 -13.52
N LEU A 53 -8.70 1.66 -12.25
CA LEU A 53 -8.57 0.73 -11.12
C LEU A 53 -9.51 -0.47 -11.26
N ARG A 54 -10.75 -0.28 -11.73
CA ARG A 54 -11.72 -1.36 -12.00
C ARG A 54 -11.24 -2.40 -13.00
N ARG A 55 -10.33 -2.03 -13.92
CA ARG A 55 -9.75 -3.00 -14.87
C ARG A 55 -8.79 -3.96 -14.18
N VAL A 56 -8.15 -3.52 -13.12
CA VAL A 56 -7.13 -4.28 -12.37
C VAL A 56 -7.76 -4.98 -11.16
N PHE A 57 -8.71 -4.31 -10.52
CA PHE A 57 -9.40 -4.73 -9.30
C PHE A 57 -10.92 -4.59 -9.45
N PRO A 58 -11.57 -5.41 -10.29
CA PRO A 58 -13.01 -5.37 -10.49
C PRO A 58 -13.82 -5.59 -9.19
N GLU A 59 -13.23 -6.26 -8.20
CA GLU A 59 -13.80 -6.49 -6.87
C GLU A 59 -13.94 -5.20 -6.04
N PHE A 60 -13.25 -4.11 -6.40
CA PHE A 60 -13.30 -2.83 -5.67
C PHE A 60 -13.78 -1.68 -6.59
N PRO A 61 -15.07 -1.67 -6.98
CA PRO A 61 -15.58 -0.76 -8.01
C PRO A 61 -15.57 0.71 -7.60
N ARG A 62 -15.43 1.05 -6.31
CA ARG A 62 -15.26 2.43 -5.86
C ARG A 62 -13.91 2.68 -5.19
N ALA A 63 -12.92 1.83 -5.48
CA ALA A 63 -11.59 2.06 -4.97
C ALA A 63 -11.03 3.41 -5.43
N THR A 64 -10.26 4.04 -4.55
CA THR A 64 -9.47 5.22 -4.90
C THR A 64 -7.99 4.89 -4.74
N LEU A 65 -7.17 5.48 -5.61
CA LEU A 65 -5.72 5.41 -5.53
C LEU A 65 -5.20 6.83 -5.33
N THR A 66 -4.53 7.07 -4.21
CA THR A 66 -3.81 8.32 -3.97
C THR A 66 -2.33 8.08 -4.02
N ILE A 67 -1.60 9.00 -4.63
CA ILE A 67 -0.15 8.93 -4.74
C ILE A 67 0.43 10.28 -4.32
N ASP A 68 1.35 10.22 -3.38
CA ASP A 68 2.06 11.39 -2.87
C ASP A 68 3.40 11.54 -3.58
N TYR A 69 3.67 12.76 -4.01
CA TYR A 69 4.87 13.14 -4.71
C TYR A 69 5.68 14.13 -3.90
N ARG A 70 6.99 13.90 -3.84
CA ARG A 70 8.00 14.85 -3.36
C ARG A 70 8.98 15.12 -4.49
N ASN A 71 9.11 16.39 -4.88
CA ASN A 71 9.95 16.77 -6.03
C ASN A 71 9.62 15.96 -7.32
N ASP A 72 8.33 15.78 -7.60
CA ASP A 72 7.81 14.98 -8.72
C ASP A 72 8.20 13.48 -8.70
N ARG A 73 8.50 12.94 -7.51
CA ARG A 73 8.78 11.52 -7.31
C ARG A 73 7.82 10.92 -6.32
N VAL A 74 7.24 9.76 -6.64
CA VAL A 74 6.37 9.01 -5.74
C VAL A 74 7.09 8.74 -4.42
N VAL A 75 6.48 9.05 -3.29
CA VAL A 75 7.00 8.70 -1.96
C VAL A 75 6.07 7.79 -1.19
N GLU A 76 4.78 7.84 -1.50
CA GLU A 76 3.76 6.98 -0.91
C GLU A 76 2.66 6.71 -1.93
N ILE A 77 2.13 5.49 -1.90
CA ILE A 77 0.96 5.07 -2.67
C ILE A 77 -0.06 4.54 -1.66
N GLN A 78 -1.31 4.95 -1.76
CA GLN A 78 -2.37 4.45 -0.91
C GLN A 78 -3.55 4.02 -1.79
N PHE A 79 -4.06 2.82 -1.55
CA PHE A 79 -5.23 2.25 -2.21
C PHE A 79 -6.32 2.04 -1.16
N PHE A 80 -7.46 2.69 -1.39
CA PHE A 80 -8.61 2.66 -0.50
C PHE A 80 -9.76 1.93 -1.19
N PRO A 81 -9.99 0.64 -0.91
CA PRO A 81 -11.14 -0.10 -1.40
C PRO A 81 -12.44 0.44 -0.74
N ASP A 82 -13.12 1.35 -1.44
CA ASP A 82 -14.47 1.89 -1.16
C ASP A 82 -14.84 2.17 0.33
N PRO A 83 -14.85 3.44 0.76
CA PRO A 83 -15.27 3.80 2.12
C PRO A 83 -16.78 3.55 2.41
N LEU A 84 -17.65 3.43 1.40
CA LEU A 84 -19.11 3.31 1.59
C LEU A 84 -19.64 1.87 1.54
N ASN A 85 -18.89 0.91 0.97
CA ASN A 85 -19.21 -0.53 1.10
C ASN A 85 -18.60 -1.18 2.34
N GLN A 86 -17.92 -0.39 3.18
CA GLN A 86 -17.43 -0.82 4.49
C GLN A 86 -18.55 -1.46 5.31
N GLN A 87 -19.80 -0.99 5.24
CA GLN A 87 -20.87 -1.57 6.07
C GLN A 87 -21.62 -2.74 5.40
N ALA A 88 -21.76 -2.73 4.07
CA ALA A 88 -22.58 -3.71 3.33
C ALA A 88 -21.86 -5.03 3.03
N HIS A 89 -20.53 -5.00 2.87
CA HIS A 89 -19.76 -6.23 2.61
C HIS A 89 -19.51 -7.03 3.90
N ILE A 90 -19.44 -6.34 5.04
CA ILE A 90 -19.28 -6.87 6.40
C ILE A 90 -20.44 -7.78 6.80
N LEU A 91 -21.68 -7.45 6.43
CA LEU A 91 -22.87 -8.14 6.93
C LEU A 91 -23.12 -9.53 6.33
N ASN A 92 -22.42 -9.94 5.26
CA ASN A 92 -22.89 -11.06 4.43
C ASN A 92 -22.12 -12.38 4.51
N LYS A 93 -20.95 -12.51 5.17
CA LYS A 93 -20.24 -13.80 5.23
C LYS A 93 -19.35 -13.96 6.48
N PRO A 94 -19.68 -14.83 7.46
CA PRO A 94 -19.13 -14.73 8.82
C PRO A 94 -17.91 -15.55 9.26
N ASN A 95 -17.19 -16.22 8.36
CA ASN A 95 -15.98 -16.95 8.75
C ASN A 95 -14.93 -16.91 7.64
N ALA A 96 -13.79 -16.23 7.87
CA ALA A 96 -12.48 -16.55 7.28
C ALA A 96 -11.41 -15.51 7.65
N LEU A 97 -10.86 -15.55 8.87
CA LEU A 97 -9.58 -14.89 9.17
C LEU A 97 -8.35 -15.78 8.90
N SER A 98 -8.54 -17.02 8.44
CA SER A 98 -7.45 -17.96 8.23
C SER A 98 -7.04 -17.99 6.75
N VAL A 99 -5.86 -17.45 6.44
CA VAL A 99 -5.11 -17.67 5.18
C VAL A 99 -5.67 -17.02 3.91
N SER A 100 -6.98 -17.01 3.66
CA SER A 100 -7.55 -16.53 2.39
C SER A 100 -7.46 -15.01 2.21
N ALA A 101 -7.61 -14.23 3.28
CA ALA A 101 -7.46 -12.78 3.25
C ALA A 101 -6.00 -12.35 2.96
N LEU A 102 -5.04 -12.98 3.64
CA LEU A 102 -3.61 -12.77 3.40
C LEU A 102 -3.21 -13.14 1.96
N VAL A 103 -3.81 -14.18 1.40
CA VAL A 103 -3.60 -14.56 -0.01
C VAL A 103 -4.21 -13.51 -0.95
N GLN A 104 -5.37 -12.95 -0.62
CA GLN A 104 -6.00 -11.90 -1.42
C GLN A 104 -5.17 -10.61 -1.41
N GLU A 105 -4.62 -10.21 -0.27
CA GLU A 105 -3.76 -9.02 -0.13
C GLU A 105 -2.48 -9.15 -0.97
N LYS A 106 -1.81 -10.30 -0.86
CA LYS A 106 -0.67 -10.66 -1.72
C LYS A 106 -1.02 -10.55 -3.21
N GLN A 107 -2.22 -10.99 -3.60
CA GLN A 107 -2.68 -10.89 -4.99
C GLN A 107 -2.97 -9.44 -5.40
N VAL A 108 -3.59 -8.64 -4.54
CA VAL A 108 -3.86 -7.22 -4.80
C VAL A 108 -2.55 -6.47 -5.02
N GLU A 109 -1.59 -6.65 -4.12
CA GLU A 109 -0.24 -6.09 -4.22
C GLU A 109 0.45 -6.50 -5.51
N SER A 110 0.57 -7.80 -5.76
CA SER A 110 1.26 -8.31 -6.95
C SER A 110 0.61 -7.82 -8.24
N ARG A 111 -0.73 -7.72 -8.31
CA ARG A 111 -1.43 -7.17 -9.48
C ARG A 111 -1.15 -5.69 -9.65
N PHE A 112 -1.13 -4.92 -8.57
CA PHE A 112 -0.81 -3.49 -8.61
C PHE A 112 0.59 -3.27 -9.18
N PHE A 113 1.61 -3.91 -8.60
CA PHE A 113 2.99 -3.73 -9.04
C PHE A 113 3.21 -4.15 -10.49
N GLN A 114 2.65 -5.30 -10.86
CA GLN A 114 2.79 -5.81 -12.22
C GLN A 114 2.11 -4.90 -13.24
N TYR A 115 0.93 -4.37 -12.91
CA TYR A 115 0.16 -3.52 -13.81
C TYR A 115 0.77 -2.13 -14.01
N VAL A 116 1.19 -1.50 -12.91
CA VAL A 116 1.66 -0.10 -12.94
C VAL A 116 3.12 -0.01 -13.35
N PHE A 117 3.95 -0.91 -12.82
CA PHE A 117 5.40 -0.80 -12.92
C PHE A 117 6.04 -1.93 -13.74
N GLY A 118 5.28 -2.92 -14.18
CA GLY A 118 5.84 -4.15 -14.77
C GLY A 118 6.76 -4.89 -13.78
N TYR A 119 6.62 -4.61 -12.49
CA TYR A 119 7.51 -5.05 -11.44
C TYR A 119 6.86 -6.19 -10.67
N ARG A 120 7.66 -7.21 -10.36
CA ARG A 120 7.26 -8.27 -9.44
C ARG A 120 8.11 -8.17 -8.18
N PRO A 121 7.50 -8.05 -6.99
CA PRO A 121 8.23 -8.06 -5.73
C PRO A 121 9.19 -9.25 -5.62
N PRO A 122 10.48 -9.05 -5.32
CA PRO A 122 11.46 -10.13 -5.20
C PRO A 122 11.25 -10.98 -3.94
N ILE A 123 10.62 -10.43 -2.91
CA ILE A 123 10.27 -11.16 -1.69
C ILE A 123 8.89 -10.76 -1.18
N TYR A 124 8.36 -11.57 -0.27
CA TYR A 124 7.23 -11.20 0.56
C TYR A 124 7.53 -11.68 1.97
N LYS A 125 8.05 -10.80 2.83
CA LYS A 125 8.42 -11.12 4.21
C LYS A 125 7.60 -10.28 5.18
N PRO A 126 6.89 -10.88 6.15
CA PRO A 126 6.26 -10.14 7.23
C PRO A 126 7.30 -9.29 7.96
N LEU A 127 6.99 -8.00 8.15
CA LEU A 127 7.83 -7.05 8.87
C LEU A 127 7.27 -6.78 10.26
N SER A 128 6.00 -6.40 10.33
CA SER A 128 5.37 -6.13 11.62
C SER A 128 3.88 -6.41 11.64
N TYR A 129 3.38 -6.62 12.85
CA TYR A 129 1.97 -6.64 13.18
C TYR A 129 1.72 -5.73 14.37
N THR A 130 0.71 -4.88 14.27
CA THR A 130 0.22 -4.05 15.38
C THR A 130 -1.26 -4.34 15.56
N GLY A 131 -1.63 -4.90 16.72
CA GLY A 131 -3.02 -5.19 17.09
C GLY A 131 -3.58 -4.15 18.05
N GLY A 132 -4.87 -3.82 17.92
CA GLY A 132 -5.59 -2.94 18.85
C GLY A 132 -7.11 -2.85 18.60
N ASN A 133 -7.81 -2.09 19.44
CA ASN A 133 -9.29 -1.97 19.43
C ASN A 133 -9.88 -1.43 18.12
N PHE A 134 -9.06 -0.74 17.32
CA PHE A 134 -9.46 -0.14 16.04
C PHE A 134 -8.84 -0.88 14.84
N GLY A 135 -8.62 -2.19 14.95
CA GLY A 135 -8.15 -3.04 13.85
C GLY A 135 -6.68 -3.45 13.96
N GLU A 136 -6.31 -4.38 13.09
CA GLU A 136 -4.99 -4.97 12.96
C GLU A 136 -4.27 -4.34 11.78
N ILE A 137 -3.03 -3.91 11.98
CA ILE A 137 -2.17 -3.40 10.90
C ILE A 137 -1.06 -4.41 10.68
N PHE A 138 -0.98 -4.90 9.45
CA PHE A 138 0.09 -5.78 9.01
C PHE A 138 1.01 -4.99 8.10
N SER A 139 2.31 -5.21 8.22
CA SER A 139 3.31 -4.68 7.31
C SER A 139 4.17 -5.80 6.76
N ASN A 140 4.46 -5.74 5.46
CA ASN A 140 5.29 -6.71 4.75
C ASN A 140 6.39 -6.01 3.97
N CYS A 141 7.60 -6.52 4.06
CA CYS A 141 8.67 -6.19 3.13
C CYS A 141 8.44 -6.91 1.80
N LEU A 142 8.31 -6.10 0.75
CA LEU A 142 8.21 -6.56 -0.63
C LEU A 142 9.59 -6.67 -1.29
N GLY A 143 10.63 -6.32 -0.53
CA GLY A 143 12.00 -6.22 -1.01
C GLY A 143 12.24 -4.88 -1.67
N ASP A 144 13.50 -4.70 -2.05
CA ASP A 144 13.98 -3.51 -2.73
C ASP A 144 13.55 -2.21 -2.01
N GLY A 145 13.58 -2.20 -0.68
CA GLY A 145 13.25 -1.02 0.13
C GLY A 145 11.77 -0.63 0.10
N VAL A 146 10.88 -1.50 -0.40
CA VAL A 146 9.43 -1.27 -0.41
C VAL A 146 8.78 -2.01 0.74
N VAL A 147 8.05 -1.27 1.57
CA VAL A 147 7.12 -1.81 2.56
C VAL A 147 5.70 -1.65 2.03
N SER A 148 4.90 -2.69 2.21
CA SER A 148 3.46 -2.63 2.20
C SER A 148 2.95 -2.60 3.63
N SER A 149 1.91 -1.82 3.88
CA SER A 149 1.10 -1.93 5.08
C SER A 149 -0.37 -1.95 4.73
N TYR A 150 -1.14 -2.83 5.37
CA TYR A 150 -2.59 -2.86 5.23
C TYR A 150 -3.29 -3.00 6.58
N LYS A 151 -4.49 -2.43 6.64
CA LYS A 151 -5.34 -2.44 7.82
C LYS A 151 -6.51 -3.39 7.65
N ILE A 152 -6.73 -4.25 8.64
CA ILE A 152 -7.88 -5.13 8.77
C ILE A 152 -8.71 -4.69 9.98
N TYR A 153 -9.99 -4.36 9.81
CA TYR A 153 -10.88 -4.18 10.97
C TYR A 153 -11.45 -5.54 11.40
N ALA A 154 -11.16 -5.95 12.64
CA ALA A 154 -11.67 -7.19 13.25
C ALA A 154 -13.16 -7.15 13.62
N ILE A 155 -13.80 -5.98 13.52
CA ILE A 155 -15.26 -5.79 13.75
C ILE A 155 -16.12 -6.34 12.60
N ALA A 156 -15.50 -7.00 11.63
CA ALA A 156 -16.19 -7.63 10.51
C ALA A 156 -16.13 -9.16 10.58
N PRO A 157 -17.23 -9.87 10.28
CA PRO A 157 -17.28 -11.33 10.17
C PRO A 157 -16.32 -11.93 9.11
N LYS A 158 -15.79 -11.10 8.20
CA LYS A 158 -14.63 -11.40 7.35
C LYS A 158 -13.66 -10.22 7.32
N PRO A 159 -12.36 -10.46 7.55
CA PRO A 159 -11.35 -9.44 7.45
C PRO A 159 -11.31 -8.92 6.00
N THR A 160 -11.43 -7.62 5.85
CA THR A 160 -11.25 -6.95 4.56
C THR A 160 -10.07 -6.01 4.75
N PRO A 161 -9.11 -5.94 3.82
CA PRO A 161 -8.11 -4.88 3.81
C PRO A 161 -8.81 -3.58 3.42
N ILE A 162 -8.65 -2.55 4.24
CA ILE A 162 -9.51 -1.34 4.17
C ILE A 162 -8.70 -0.14 3.76
N ASP A 163 -7.40 -0.19 4.05
CA ASP A 163 -6.39 0.75 3.61
C ASP A 163 -5.17 -0.09 3.25
N PHE A 164 -4.65 0.09 2.03
CA PHE A 164 -3.36 -0.43 1.62
C PHE A 164 -2.44 0.75 1.37
N SER A 165 -1.19 0.65 1.82
CA SER A 165 -0.18 1.67 1.61
C SER A 165 1.15 1.05 1.21
N LEU A 166 1.89 1.77 0.37
CA LEU A 166 3.26 1.45 -0.02
C LEU A 166 4.15 2.64 0.24
N ARG A 167 5.31 2.41 0.84
CA ARG A 167 6.31 3.44 1.08
C ARG A 167 7.71 2.85 1.13
N TYR A 168 8.69 3.74 1.13
CA TYR A 168 10.08 3.34 1.23
C TYR A 168 10.41 3.05 2.68
N GLU A 169 11.01 1.90 2.95
CA GLU A 169 11.57 1.57 4.24
C GLU A 169 12.91 0.86 4.08
N SER A 170 13.93 1.40 4.75
CA SER A 170 15.31 0.96 4.56
C SER A 170 15.52 -0.50 4.99
N VAL A 171 14.76 -0.98 6.00
CA VAL A 171 14.81 -2.37 6.48
C VAL A 171 14.45 -3.39 5.41
N CYS A 172 13.68 -3.01 4.39
CA CYS A 172 13.30 -3.88 3.28
C CYS A 172 14.31 -3.86 2.13
N SER A 173 15.43 -3.15 2.26
CA SER A 173 16.53 -3.17 1.30
C SER A 173 17.40 -4.40 1.49
N ARG A 174 18.17 -4.76 0.47
CA ARG A 174 19.11 -5.88 0.56
C ARG A 174 20.19 -5.64 1.64
N PRO A 175 20.70 -6.70 2.29
CA PRO A 175 20.29 -8.11 2.12
C PRO A 175 18.99 -8.43 2.89
N TYR A 176 18.21 -9.42 2.45
CA TYR A 176 16.85 -9.67 2.96
C TYR A 176 16.78 -10.64 4.14
N ASP A 177 17.84 -11.38 4.39
CA ASP A 177 18.00 -12.32 5.50
C ASP A 177 17.98 -11.63 6.88
N GLN A 178 18.36 -10.36 6.95
CA GLN A 178 18.31 -9.57 8.18
C GLN A 178 16.91 -9.10 8.60
N ILE A 179 15.89 -9.26 7.76
CA ILE A 179 14.52 -8.81 8.05
C ILE A 179 13.93 -9.69 9.16
N LYS A 180 13.50 -9.06 10.25
CA LYS A 180 12.87 -9.72 11.41
C LYS A 180 11.43 -9.26 11.56
N PHE A 181 10.55 -10.20 11.90
CA PHE A 181 9.16 -9.91 12.23
C PHE A 181 9.06 -9.33 13.64
N THR A 182 8.28 -8.26 13.80
CA THR A 182 8.00 -7.61 15.09
C THR A 182 6.51 -7.61 15.38
N GLN A 183 6.10 -7.98 16.59
CA GLN A 183 4.70 -7.95 17.02
C GLN A 183 4.54 -6.98 18.18
N ASP A 184 3.73 -5.95 17.96
CA ASP A 184 3.38 -4.96 18.98
C ASP A 184 1.92 -5.17 19.39
N LEU A 185 1.73 -5.59 20.65
CA LEU A 185 0.41 -5.69 21.27
C LEU A 185 0.12 -4.35 21.95
N LEU A 186 -0.64 -3.47 21.30
CA LEU A 186 -1.15 -2.27 21.97
C LEU A 186 -2.33 -2.70 22.86
N GLY A 187 -2.01 -3.18 24.05
CA GLY A 187 -2.96 -3.49 25.11
C GLY A 187 -3.43 -2.22 25.82
N GLY A 188 -4.75 -2.03 25.85
CA GLY A 188 -5.46 -0.98 26.58
C GLY A 188 -6.96 -1.20 26.49
#